data_AF-A0A949XZD5-F1
#
_entry.id   AF-A0A949XZD5-F1
#
_cell.length_a   1.000
_cell.length_b   1.000
_cell.length_c   1.000
_cell.angle_alpha   90.00
_cell.angle_beta   90.00
_cell.angle_gamma   90.00
#
_symmetry.space_group_name_H-M   'P 1'
#
loop_
_entity.id
_entity.type
_entity.pdbx_description
1 polymer ?
#
loop_
_entity_poly.entity_id
_entity_poly.type
_entity_poly.pdbx_seq_one_letter_code
_entity_poly.pdbx_strand_id
1 'polypeptide(L)'
;MLHQGEKFVRRLDANTYLRLLDAWQWFDLVTEAGARDFHHLFHRCRDQEFLVLSIDSDHSFPPQEQAKLVQLLKKAHLPVMWITVHSDKGHDSFLLEPRLFTPHIQHQLDHGWIVPL
;
A
#
# COMPACT_ATOMS: atom_id res chain seq x y z
N MET A 1 18.56 -14.28 10.73
CA MET A 1 18.08 -13.05 11.40
C MET A 1 19.21 -12.22 12.02
N LEU A 2 20.17 -12.81 12.76
CA LEU A 2 21.22 -12.07 13.48
C LEU A 2 21.97 -11.01 12.64
N HIS A 3 22.50 -11.38 11.46
CA HIS A 3 23.24 -10.46 10.58
C HIS A 3 22.43 -9.22 10.15
N GLN A 4 21.14 -9.40 9.83
CA GLN A 4 20.29 -8.29 9.43
C GLN A 4 19.88 -7.43 10.62
N GLY A 5 19.67 -8.04 11.79
CA GLY A 5 19.43 -7.33 13.04
C GLY A 5 20.61 -6.47 13.47
N GLU A 6 21.84 -6.98 13.40
CA GLU A 6 23.05 -6.21 13.72
C GLU A 6 23.26 -5.02 12.79
N LYS A 7 22.97 -5.19 11.50
CA LYS A 7 23.01 -4.07 10.54
C LYS A 7 21.94 -3.02 10.84
N PHE A 8 20.75 -3.46 11.26
CA PHE A 8 19.63 -2.58 11.56
C PHE A 8 19.88 -1.70 12.79
N VAL A 9 20.31 -2.29 13.91
CA VAL A 9 20.56 -1.54 15.15
C VAL A 9 21.71 -0.53 15.04
N ARG A 10 22.58 -0.67 14.03
CA ARG A 10 23.63 0.32 13.71
C ARG A 10 23.11 1.54 12.96
N ARG A 11 21.90 1.49 12.40
CA ARG A 11 21.34 2.50 11.48
C ARG A 11 20.03 3.10 11.96
N LEU A 12 19.38 2.51 12.96
CA LEU A 12 18.12 3.00 13.50
C LEU A 12 18.18 3.14 15.02
N ASP A 13 17.77 4.31 15.49
CA ASP A 13 17.62 4.60 16.90
C ASP A 13 16.39 3.87 17.48
N ALA A 14 16.52 3.37 18.71
CA ALA A 14 15.48 2.60 19.36
C ALA A 14 14.24 3.45 19.66
N ASN A 15 14.40 4.71 20.08
CA ASN A 15 13.26 5.58 20.35
C ASN A 15 12.55 5.95 19.04
N THR A 16 13.29 6.21 17.97
CA THR A 16 12.70 6.38 16.64
C THR A 16 11.88 5.16 16.22
N TYR A 17 12.42 3.95 16.41
CA TYR A 17 11.68 2.73 16.07
C TYR A 17 10.39 2.58 16.87
N LEU A 18 10.43 2.83 18.19
CA LEU A 18 9.23 2.80 19.04
C LEU A 18 8.19 3.83 18.59
N ARG A 19 8.61 5.02 18.16
CA ARG A 19 7.68 6.05 17.65
C ARG A 19 7.05 5.67 16.32
N LEU A 20 7.82 5.05 15.41
CA LEU A 20 7.27 4.53 14.15
C LEU A 20 6.26 3.41 14.42
N LEU A 21 6.57 2.50 15.35
CA LEU A 21 5.64 1.43 15.74
C LEU A 21 4.35 1.98 16.36
N ASP A 22 4.46 2.96 17.25
CA ASP A 22 3.30 3.60 17.89
C ASP A 22 2.40 4.27 16.85
N ALA A 23 3.00 5.07 15.94
CA ALA A 23 2.26 5.72 14.86
C ALA A 23 1.60 4.71 13.92
N TRP A 24 2.29 3.61 13.58
CA TRP A 24 1.74 2.58 12.70
C TRP A 24 0.61 1.80 13.38
N GLN A 25 0.78 1.38 14.63
CA GLN A 25 -0.22 0.57 15.34
C GLN A 25 -1.55 1.29 15.56
N TRP A 26 -1.51 2.60 15.76
CA TRP A 26 -2.69 3.41 16.05
C TRP A 26 -3.25 4.16 14.84
N PHE A 27 -2.68 3.96 13.65
CA PHE A 27 -3.12 4.67 12.46
C PHE A 27 -4.58 4.30 12.08
N ASP A 28 -5.46 5.30 12.11
CA ASP A 28 -6.82 5.21 11.59
C ASP A 28 -7.03 6.25 10.49
N LEU A 29 -7.12 5.78 9.24
CA LEU A 29 -7.14 6.64 8.06
C LEU A 29 -8.28 7.68 8.09
N VAL A 30 -9.46 7.33 8.63
CA VAL A 30 -10.62 8.24 8.67
C VAL A 30 -10.39 9.36 9.67
N THR A 31 -9.95 9.01 10.87
CA THR A 31 -9.66 9.94 11.97
C THR A 31 -8.50 10.86 11.62
N GLU A 32 -7.40 10.31 11.11
CA GLU A 32 -6.21 11.07 10.71
C GLU A 32 -6.49 12.06 9.57
N ALA A 33 -7.39 11.70 8.65
CA ALA A 33 -7.82 12.61 7.57
C ALA A 33 -8.85 13.66 8.02
N GLY A 34 -9.31 13.66 9.29
CA GLY A 34 -10.41 14.48 9.74
C GLY A 34 -11.69 14.24 8.93
N ALA A 35 -11.92 12.99 8.52
CA ALA A 35 -13.10 12.56 7.78
C ALA A 35 -14.14 11.97 8.74
N ARG A 36 -15.39 11.89 8.27
CA ARG A 36 -16.49 11.29 9.06
C ARG A 36 -16.59 9.79 8.84
N ASP A 37 -16.22 9.37 7.64
CA ASP A 37 -16.24 8.01 7.15
C ASP A 37 -15.37 7.94 5.87
N PHE A 38 -15.20 6.74 5.33
CA PHE A 38 -14.45 6.53 4.08
C PHE A 38 -15.08 7.22 2.87
N HIS A 39 -16.40 7.41 2.82
CA HIS A 39 -17.04 8.07 1.68
C HIS A 39 -16.69 9.56 1.63
N HIS A 40 -16.79 10.26 2.76
CA HIS A 40 -16.35 11.64 2.91
C HIS A 40 -14.85 11.77 2.60
N LEU A 41 -14.03 10.82 3.07
CA LEU A 41 -12.60 10.81 2.78
C LEU A 41 -12.33 10.70 1.27
N PHE A 42 -12.83 9.64 0.64
CA PHE A 42 -12.54 9.35 -0.77
C PHE A 42 -13.18 10.35 -1.74
N HIS A 43 -14.29 11.02 -1.36
CA HIS A 43 -14.83 12.12 -2.15
C HIS A 43 -13.80 13.26 -2.34
N ARG A 44 -12.91 13.49 -1.37
CA ARG A 44 -11.84 14.50 -1.49
C ARG A 44 -10.75 14.08 -2.48
N CYS A 45 -10.72 12.81 -2.87
CA CYS A 45 -9.77 12.23 -3.83
C CYS A 45 -10.36 12.04 -5.23
N ARG A 46 -11.52 12.66 -5.55
CA ARG A 46 -12.23 12.48 -6.83
C ARG A 46 -11.40 12.76 -8.10
N ASP A 47 -10.36 13.58 -7.97
CA ASP A 47 -9.46 13.97 -9.05
C ASP A 47 -8.14 13.16 -9.01
N GLN A 48 -8.12 12.04 -8.26
CA GLN A 48 -6.96 11.16 -8.08
C GLN A 48 -7.26 9.76 -8.60
N GLU A 49 -6.19 9.03 -8.89
CA GLU A 49 -6.25 7.72 -9.51
C GLU A 49 -5.34 6.75 -8.74
N PHE A 50 -5.78 5.50 -8.53
CA PHE A 50 -5.21 4.59 -7.53
C PHE A 50 -4.70 3.29 -8.14
N LEU A 51 -3.39 3.04 -8.03
CA LEU A 51 -2.79 1.75 -8.41
C LEU A 51 -2.58 0.95 -7.15
N VAL A 52 -3.33 -0.14 -6.99
CA VAL A 52 -3.18 -1.07 -5.87
C VAL A 52 -2.44 -2.30 -6.36
N LEU A 53 -1.28 -2.57 -5.76
CA LEU A 53 -0.50 -3.77 -5.98
C LEU A 53 -0.57 -4.60 -4.70
N SER A 54 -1.20 -5.78 -4.76
CA SER A 54 -1.26 -6.71 -3.62
C SER A 54 -0.38 -7.91 -3.89
N ILE A 55 0.28 -8.45 -2.86
CA ILE A 55 1.11 -9.66 -2.99
C ILE A 55 0.35 -10.82 -2.34
N ASP A 56 0.14 -11.90 -3.10
CA ASP A 56 -0.69 -13.05 -2.67
C ASP A 56 -0.18 -13.77 -1.42
N SER A 57 1.14 -13.75 -1.19
CA SER A 57 1.80 -14.34 -0.03
C SER A 57 2.10 -13.35 1.10
N ASP A 58 1.66 -12.08 1.01
CA ASP A 58 1.90 -11.09 2.07
C ASP A 58 1.11 -11.43 3.33
N HIS A 59 1.83 -11.55 4.44
CA HIS A 59 1.26 -11.76 5.77
C HIS A 59 1.09 -10.46 6.55
N SER A 60 1.94 -9.46 6.31
CA SER A 60 1.91 -8.16 6.98
C SER A 60 0.77 -7.29 6.47
N PHE A 61 0.47 -7.37 5.17
CA PHE A 61 -0.60 -6.65 4.50
C PHE A 61 -1.43 -7.59 3.60
N PRO A 62 -2.29 -8.44 4.19
CA PRO A 62 -2.94 -9.55 3.49
C PRO A 62 -3.76 -9.11 2.25
N PRO A 63 -3.86 -9.94 1.19
CA PRO A 63 -4.62 -9.64 -0.01
C PRO A 63 -6.08 -9.24 0.24
N GLN A 64 -6.70 -9.81 1.28
CA GLN A 64 -8.08 -9.52 1.65
C GLN A 64 -8.27 -8.08 2.13
N GLU A 65 -7.27 -7.48 2.77
CA GLU A 65 -7.32 -6.07 3.18
C GLU A 65 -7.16 -5.13 1.98
N GLN A 66 -6.34 -5.51 1.01
CA GLN A 66 -6.18 -4.73 -0.22
C GLN A 66 -7.45 -4.80 -1.07
N ALA A 67 -8.10 -5.96 -1.10
CA ALA A 67 -9.42 -6.10 -1.71
C ALA A 67 -10.46 -5.18 -1.05
N LYS A 68 -10.45 -5.04 0.29
CA LYS A 68 -11.34 -4.09 0.99
C LYS A 68 -11.07 -2.65 0.57
N LEU A 69 -9.80 -2.22 0.49
CA LEU A 69 -9.43 -0.89 0.03
C LEU A 69 -9.95 -0.63 -1.40
N VAL A 70 -9.71 -1.56 -2.32
CA VAL A 70 -10.18 -1.45 -3.71
C VAL A 70 -11.70 -1.36 -3.78
N GLN A 71 -12.43 -2.12 -2.96
CA GLN A 71 -13.88 -2.03 -2.89
C GLN A 71 -14.36 -0.67 -2.38
N LEU A 72 -13.68 -0.07 -1.41
CA LEU A 72 -14.00 1.28 -0.93
C LEU A 72 -13.76 2.34 -2.01
N LEU A 73 -12.63 2.26 -2.72
CA LEU A 73 -12.30 3.14 -3.86
C LEU A 73 -13.36 3.03 -4.97
N LYS A 74 -13.73 1.79 -5.35
CA LYS A 74 -14.78 1.54 -6.34
C LYS A 74 -16.13 2.09 -5.92
N LYS A 75 -16.53 1.91 -4.66
CA LYS A 75 -17.79 2.47 -4.12
C LYS A 75 -17.79 4.00 -4.14
N ALA A 76 -16.62 4.63 -4.02
CA ALA A 76 -16.45 6.07 -4.15
C ALA A 76 -16.33 6.54 -5.61
N HIS A 77 -16.49 5.65 -6.60
CA HIS A 77 -16.35 5.93 -8.03
C HIS A 77 -14.97 6.50 -8.41
N LEU A 78 -13.93 6.12 -7.67
CA LEU A 78 -12.56 6.51 -7.95
C LEU A 78 -11.92 5.56 -8.96
N PRO A 79 -11.15 6.07 -9.95
CA PRO A 79 -10.32 5.25 -10.82
C PRO A 79 -9.36 4.39 -10.01
N VAL A 80 -9.50 3.07 -10.11
CA VAL A 80 -8.62 2.14 -9.42
C VAL A 80 -8.26 0.95 -10.31
N MET A 81 -6.96 0.72 -10.46
CA MET A 81 -6.40 -0.48 -11.06
C MET A 81 -5.85 -1.36 -9.94
N TRP A 82 -6.24 -2.64 -9.93
CA TRP A 82 -5.78 -3.60 -8.93
C TRP A 82 -5.10 -4.78 -9.61
N ILE A 83 -3.85 -5.03 -9.21
CA ILE A 83 -3.03 -6.12 -9.73
C ILE A 83 -2.55 -6.95 -8.54
N THR A 84 -2.70 -8.27 -8.66
CA THR A 84 -2.09 -9.22 -7.73
C THR A 84 -0.73 -9.64 -8.27
N VAL A 85 0.32 -9.38 -7.50
CA VAL A 85 1.68 -9.84 -7.73
C VAL A 85 1.86 -11.20 -7.06
N HIS A 86 2.42 -12.15 -7.80
CA HIS A 86 2.72 -13.49 -7.30
C HIS A 86 4.20 -13.59 -6.92
N SER A 87 4.48 -13.83 -5.64
CA SER A 87 5.85 -13.99 -5.13
C SER A 87 5.84 -14.91 -3.91
N ASP A 88 6.92 -15.63 -3.66
CA ASP A 88 7.13 -16.40 -2.42
C ASP A 88 7.86 -15.57 -1.33
N LYS A 89 8.19 -14.31 -1.60
CA LYS A 89 8.92 -13.41 -0.68
C LYS A 89 8.00 -12.56 0.19
N GLY A 90 6.69 -12.71 0.05
CA GLY A 90 5.70 -11.96 0.84
C GLY A 90 5.89 -10.46 0.69
N HIS A 91 5.72 -9.74 1.80
CA HIS A 91 5.83 -8.29 1.86
C HIS A 91 7.11 -7.76 1.20
N ASP A 92 8.27 -8.35 1.48
CA ASP A 92 9.55 -7.82 1.00
C ASP A 92 9.74 -7.95 -0.53
N SER A 93 8.85 -8.63 -1.25
CA SER A 93 8.92 -8.77 -2.71
C SER A 93 8.99 -7.42 -3.45
N PHE A 94 8.34 -6.36 -2.96
CA PHE A 94 8.43 -5.03 -3.61
C PHE A 94 9.83 -4.41 -3.54
N LEU A 95 10.67 -4.86 -2.59
CA LEU A 95 12.08 -4.45 -2.49
C LEU A 95 13.01 -5.43 -3.21
N LEU A 96 12.73 -6.73 -3.12
CA LEU A 96 13.62 -7.79 -3.57
C LEU A 96 13.43 -8.14 -5.05
N GLU A 97 12.23 -7.92 -5.59
CA GLU A 97 11.82 -8.36 -6.92
C GLU A 97 11.21 -7.23 -7.76
N PRO A 98 11.92 -6.09 -7.94
CA PRO A 98 11.37 -4.91 -8.60
C PRO A 98 10.84 -5.18 -10.01
N ARG A 99 11.38 -6.19 -10.71
CA ARG A 99 10.92 -6.64 -12.02
C ARG A 99 9.44 -7.04 -12.06
N LEU A 100 8.86 -7.47 -10.94
CA LEU A 100 7.44 -7.82 -10.84
C LEU A 100 6.52 -6.59 -10.72
N PHE A 101 7.07 -5.42 -10.35
CA PHE A 101 6.30 -4.21 -10.05
C PHE A 101 6.53 -3.10 -11.08
N THR A 102 7.79 -2.92 -11.51
CA THR A 102 8.21 -1.82 -12.39
C THR A 102 7.37 -1.70 -13.67
N PRO A 103 7.02 -2.77 -14.41
CA PRO A 103 6.24 -2.61 -15.64
C PRO A 103 4.86 -1.98 -15.40
N HIS A 104 4.20 -2.32 -14.28
CA HIS A 104 2.88 -1.80 -13.93
C HIS A 104 2.95 -0.34 -13.49
N ILE A 105 3.94 0.00 -12.67
CA ILE A 105 4.18 1.38 -12.22
C ILE A 105 4.53 2.27 -13.43
N GLN A 106 5.47 1.81 -14.26
CA GLN A 106 5.91 2.57 -15.44
C GLN A 106 4.77 2.79 -16.44
N HIS A 107 3.97 1.75 -16.71
CA HIS A 107 2.80 1.88 -17.56
C HIS A 107 1.86 2.98 -17.07
N GLN A 108 1.60 3.01 -15.76
CA GLN A 108 0.68 3.97 -15.15
C GLN A 108 1.20 5.42 -15.19
N LEU A 109 2.51 5.59 -15.04
CA LEU A 109 3.16 6.91 -15.11
C LEU A 109 3.27 7.44 -16.55
N ASP A 110 3.49 6.58 -17.53
CA ASP A 110 3.77 6.99 -18.92
C ASP A 110 2.51 7.18 -19.78
N HIS A 111 1.50 6.31 -19.61
CA HIS A 111 0.37 6.23 -20.55
C HIS A 111 -0.91 6.88 -20.00
N GLY A 112 -0.87 7.38 -18.77
CA GLY A 112 -2.06 7.86 -18.07
C GLY A 112 -3.05 6.72 -17.77
N TRP A 113 -4.16 7.06 -17.16
CA TRP A 113 -5.14 6.08 -16.72
C TRP A 113 -6.14 5.76 -17.83
N ILE A 114 -6.07 4.52 -18.30
CA ILE A 114 -7.11 3.90 -19.10
C ILE A 114 -7.84 2.94 -18.17
N VAL A 115 -8.91 3.41 -17.52
CA VAL A 115 -9.78 2.53 -16.74
C VAL A 115 -10.63 1.76 -17.75
N PRO A 116 -10.55 0.41 -17.84
CA PRO A 116 -11.55 -0.35 -18.58
C PRO A 116 -12.91 -0.11 -17.91
N LEU A 117 -13.90 0.30 -18.71
CA LEU A 117 -15.30 0.43 -18.28
C LEU A 117 -15.82 -0.86 -17.64
#